data_AF-A0AAD5GGM2-F1
#
_entry.id   AF-A0AAD5GGM2-F1
#
_cell.length_a   1.000
_cell.length_b   1.000
_cell.length_c   1.000
_cell.angle_alpha   90.00
_cell.angle_beta   90.00
_cell.angle_gamma   90.00
#
_symmetry.space_group_name_H-M   'P 1'
#
loop_
_entity.id
_entity.type
_entity.pdbx_description
1 polymer ?
#
loop_
_entity_poly.entity_id
_entity_poly.type
_entity_poly.pdbx_seq_one_letter_code
_entity_poly.pdbx_strand_id
1 'polypeptide(L)'
;MFGTQSKRDLSLEIQSQIPILRPSIHSRRANITVKFQDLYGFTVEGNVDDANILNEGIPPVLRPKVWFSLSGAAKKKSTVPDSYYNDLIIAVEGKVTPATKQIDHDLPRTFPGHPWLDTPEGHASLRRVLVGYSFRDSDVGYCQGLNYVAALLLLVMKTEEDAFWMLAVLLENVLVNDCYSNNLSGCHVEQRVFKDLLKKKCPSVYAHLEALEFDVSLVATEWFLCLFSKSLPSETTLRVWDVLFYEGAKVLLNMALAIFKMKEEELLMANHVGDVINIIQNTTHHLFDPDELLTVAFDKLGFMSTNISKERKKQEPAVMAELDQRLRRLNSSNLDENS
;
A
#
# COMPACT_ATOMS: atom_id res chain seq x y z
N MET A 1 -23.02 -53.07 -36.15
CA MET A 1 -22.64 -52.21 -35.01
C MET A 1 -21.53 -51.27 -35.47
N PHE A 2 -21.91 -50.15 -36.06
CA PHE A 2 -20.97 -49.06 -36.36
C PHE A 2 -21.28 -47.96 -35.35
N GLY A 3 -20.43 -47.86 -34.32
CA GLY A 3 -20.54 -46.83 -33.29
C GLY A 3 -19.95 -45.53 -33.83
N THR A 4 -20.80 -44.53 -33.99
CA THR A 4 -20.45 -43.15 -34.31
C THR A 4 -19.66 -42.53 -33.15
N GLN A 5 -18.35 -42.38 -33.31
CA GLN A 5 -17.55 -41.50 -32.46
C GLN A 5 -17.99 -40.05 -32.68
N SER A 6 -18.46 -39.45 -31.59
CA SER A 6 -18.93 -38.07 -31.50
C SER A 6 -17.79 -37.10 -31.75
N LYS A 7 -18.01 -36.10 -32.62
CA LYS A 7 -17.13 -34.94 -32.89
C LYS A 7 -16.86 -34.03 -31.67
N ARG A 8 -17.09 -34.49 -30.45
CA ARG A 8 -16.81 -33.76 -29.19
C ARG A 8 -15.46 -34.11 -28.55
N ASP A 9 -14.77 -35.14 -29.03
CA ASP A 9 -13.49 -35.59 -28.47
C ASP A 9 -12.25 -35.04 -29.20
N LEU A 10 -12.42 -34.07 -30.11
CA LEU A 10 -11.31 -33.43 -30.86
C LEU A 10 -11.07 -31.96 -30.50
N SER A 11 -11.67 -31.45 -29.42
CA SER A 11 -11.50 -30.07 -28.98
C SER A 11 -10.94 -29.93 -27.55
N LEU A 12 -10.33 -30.98 -27.00
CA LEU A 12 -9.73 -30.97 -25.65
C LEU A 12 -8.20 -31.20 -25.60
N GLU A 13 -7.53 -31.33 -26.74
CA GLU A 13 -6.07 -31.60 -26.77
C GLU A 13 -5.19 -30.44 -27.29
N ILE A 14 -5.75 -29.25 -27.54
CA ILE A 14 -4.96 -28.08 -27.92
C ILE A 14 -5.47 -26.83 -27.18
N GLN A 15 -5.34 -26.83 -25.86
CA GLN A 15 -5.02 -25.59 -25.13
C GLN A 15 -3.70 -25.82 -24.40
N SER A 16 -2.66 -25.59 -25.19
CA SER A 16 -1.34 -25.12 -24.80
C SER A 16 -1.05 -25.09 -23.29
N GLN A 17 -0.12 -25.95 -22.91
CA GLN A 17 0.87 -25.71 -21.87
C GLN A 17 1.44 -24.29 -22.00
N ILE A 18 0.77 -23.31 -21.40
CA ILE A 18 1.42 -22.10 -20.94
C ILE A 18 1.74 -22.41 -19.48
N PRO A 19 3.03 -22.51 -19.08
CA PRO A 19 3.34 -22.51 -17.68
C PRO A 19 2.84 -21.17 -17.14
N ILE A 20 1.73 -21.18 -16.42
CA ILE A 20 1.35 -20.06 -15.54
C ILE A 20 2.45 -20.04 -14.49
N LEU A 21 3.48 -19.23 -14.74
CA LEU A 21 4.50 -18.90 -13.75
C LEU A 21 3.76 -18.17 -12.64
N ARG A 22 3.43 -18.91 -11.58
CA ARG A 22 2.79 -18.35 -10.39
C ARG A 22 3.87 -17.68 -9.54
N PRO A 23 3.63 -16.46 -9.03
CA PRO A 23 4.58 -15.78 -8.14
C PRO A 23 4.96 -16.70 -6.98
N SER A 24 6.25 -16.87 -6.72
CA SER A 24 6.73 -17.69 -5.59
C SER A 24 7.20 -16.79 -4.44
N ILE A 25 6.26 -16.39 -3.56
CA ILE A 25 6.63 -15.81 -2.26
C ILE A 25 7.38 -16.90 -1.47
N HIS A 26 8.66 -16.67 -1.19
CA HIS A 26 9.50 -17.63 -0.48
C HIS A 26 9.02 -17.79 0.98
N SER A 27 8.61 -19.01 1.35
CA SER A 27 7.94 -19.30 2.62
C SER A 27 8.74 -18.84 3.85
N ARG A 28 8.13 -17.99 4.69
CA ARG A 28 8.36 -18.02 6.14
C ARG A 28 7.25 -18.87 6.73
N ARG A 29 7.56 -20.07 7.22
CA ARG A 29 6.55 -20.95 7.83
C ARG A 29 6.06 -20.34 9.15
N ALA A 30 5.00 -19.55 9.10
CA ALA A 30 4.11 -19.35 10.24
C ALA A 30 2.88 -20.23 9.97
N ASN A 31 2.67 -21.26 10.79
CA ASN A 31 1.46 -22.07 10.69
C ASN A 31 0.30 -21.28 11.32
N ILE A 32 -0.54 -20.66 10.50
CA ILE A 32 -1.80 -20.08 10.99
C ILE A 32 -2.89 -21.11 10.84
N THR A 33 -3.50 -21.48 11.97
CA THR A 33 -4.75 -22.25 11.96
C THR A 33 -5.89 -21.30 11.63
N VAL A 34 -6.32 -21.28 10.38
CA VAL A 34 -7.49 -20.50 9.98
C VAL A 34 -8.73 -21.35 10.23
N LYS A 35 -9.55 -20.96 11.21
CA LYS A 35 -10.89 -21.52 11.37
C LYS A 35 -11.83 -20.87 10.37
N PHE A 36 -12.30 -21.59 9.37
CA PHE A 36 -13.38 -21.14 8.49
C PHE A 36 -14.70 -21.64 9.06
N GLN A 37 -15.64 -20.74 9.32
CA GLN A 37 -17.00 -21.10 9.70
C GLN A 37 -17.93 -20.66 8.57
N ASP A 38 -18.67 -21.59 7.98
CA ASP A 38 -19.67 -21.27 6.96
C ASP A 38 -20.98 -20.77 7.59
N LEU A 39 -21.93 -20.34 6.75
CA LEU A 39 -23.24 -19.81 7.15
C LEU A 39 -24.14 -20.84 7.84
N TYR A 40 -23.77 -22.13 7.82
CA TYR A 40 -24.48 -23.23 8.46
C TYR A 40 -23.78 -23.74 9.73
N GLY A 41 -22.73 -23.03 10.18
CA GLY A 41 -22.00 -23.33 11.40
C GLY A 41 -20.96 -24.44 11.25
N PHE A 42 -20.66 -24.89 10.04
CA PHE A 42 -19.61 -25.88 9.81
C PHE A 42 -18.24 -25.21 9.95
N THR A 43 -17.40 -25.75 10.85
CA THR A 43 -16.07 -25.21 11.12
C THR A 43 -15.01 -26.11 10.50
N VAL A 44 -14.24 -25.59 9.55
CA VAL A 44 -13.04 -26.25 9.02
C VAL A 44 -11.82 -25.59 9.64
N GLU A 45 -11.02 -26.39 10.37
CA GLU A 45 -9.70 -25.99 10.86
C GLU A 45 -8.66 -26.51 9.87
N GLY A 46 -8.00 -25.61 9.16
CA GLY A 46 -6.91 -25.95 8.25
C GLY A 46 -5.63 -25.20 8.64
N ASN A 47 -4.50 -25.90 8.53
CA ASN A 47 -3.20 -25.24 8.40
C ASN A 47 -3.06 -24.86 6.94
N VAL A 48 -3.01 -23.56 6.64
CA VAL A 48 -2.67 -23.11 5.29
C VAL A 48 -1.33 -22.40 5.38
N ASP A 49 -0.42 -22.73 4.47
CA ASP A 49 0.85 -22.01 4.34
C ASP A 49 0.51 -20.58 3.89
N ASP A 50 0.86 -19.58 4.72
CA ASP A 50 0.62 -18.16 4.46
C ASP A 50 1.09 -17.78 3.04
N ALA A 51 2.19 -18.37 2.57
CA ALA A 51 2.72 -18.14 1.24
C ALA A 51 1.76 -18.60 0.12
N ASN A 52 1.08 -19.74 0.28
CA ASN A 52 0.18 -20.27 -0.75
C ASN A 52 -1.10 -19.44 -0.86
N ILE A 53 -1.69 -19.02 0.26
CA ILE A 53 -2.85 -18.11 0.24
C ILE A 53 -2.47 -16.77 -0.40
N LEU A 54 -1.30 -16.23 -0.08
CA LEU A 54 -0.87 -14.96 -0.61
C LEU A 54 -0.56 -15.05 -2.11
N ASN A 55 0.01 -16.17 -2.57
CA ASN A 55 0.25 -16.44 -3.99
C ASN A 55 -1.06 -16.58 -4.79
N GLU A 56 -2.09 -17.20 -4.23
CA GLU A 56 -3.37 -17.41 -4.92
C GLU A 56 -4.38 -16.26 -4.77
N GLY A 57 -4.19 -15.36 -3.81
CA GLY A 57 -5.16 -14.33 -3.49
C GLY A 57 -5.97 -14.63 -2.25
N ILE A 58 -6.03 -13.67 -1.32
CA ILE A 58 -6.98 -13.75 -0.21
C ILE A 58 -8.38 -13.41 -0.77
N PRO A 59 -9.36 -14.32 -0.69
CA PRO A 59 -10.73 -14.03 -1.09
C PRO A 59 -11.28 -12.80 -0.34
N PRO A 60 -12.05 -11.91 -0.98
CA PRO A 60 -12.50 -10.66 -0.35
C PRO A 60 -13.15 -10.81 1.02
N VAL A 61 -13.99 -11.84 1.19
CA VAL A 61 -14.71 -12.14 2.44
C VAL A 61 -13.76 -12.51 3.60
N LEU A 62 -12.57 -12.99 3.28
CA LEU A 62 -11.58 -13.46 4.25
C LEU A 62 -10.57 -12.39 4.63
N ARG A 63 -10.35 -11.37 3.79
CA ARG A 63 -9.41 -10.27 4.07
C ARG A 63 -9.55 -9.65 5.45
N PRO A 64 -10.76 -9.35 5.97
CA PRO A 64 -10.88 -8.69 7.27
C PRO A 64 -10.29 -9.55 8.39
N LYS A 65 -10.52 -10.87 8.34
CA LYS A 65 -9.99 -11.80 9.34
C LYS A 65 -8.50 -12.03 9.15
N VAL A 66 -8.07 -12.25 7.92
CA VAL A 66 -6.67 -12.58 7.59
C VAL A 66 -5.76 -11.39 7.86
N TRP A 67 -6.09 -10.19 7.37
CA TRP A 67 -5.30 -8.98 7.59
C TRP A 67 -5.21 -8.63 9.08
N PHE A 68 -6.31 -8.74 9.83
CA PHE A 68 -6.32 -8.45 11.26
C PHE A 68 -5.45 -9.39 12.08
N SER A 69 -5.34 -10.66 11.64
CA SER A 69 -4.46 -11.66 12.24
C SER A 69 -2.99 -11.44 11.85
N LEU A 70 -2.71 -11.32 10.55
CA LEU A 70 -1.34 -11.23 10.01
C LEU A 70 -0.62 -9.95 10.44
N SER A 71 -1.32 -8.82 10.43
CA SER A 71 -0.75 -7.51 10.78
C SER A 71 -0.41 -7.36 12.26
N GLY A 72 -0.99 -8.19 13.14
CA GLY A 72 -0.91 -8.02 14.59
C GLY A 72 -1.92 -7.03 15.18
N ALA A 73 -2.89 -6.54 14.39
CA ALA A 73 -3.94 -5.63 14.87
C ALA A 73 -4.70 -6.20 16.07
N ALA A 74 -5.04 -7.50 16.04
CA ALA A 74 -5.70 -8.19 17.16
C ALA A 74 -4.91 -8.07 18.48
N LYS A 75 -3.58 -8.28 18.40
CA LYS A 75 -2.70 -8.16 19.54
C LYS A 75 -2.65 -6.71 20.02
N LYS A 76 -2.55 -5.73 19.11
CA LYS A 76 -2.55 -4.30 19.47
C LYS A 76 -3.84 -3.91 20.18
N LYS A 77 -5.01 -4.27 19.63
CA LYS A 77 -6.32 -4.06 20.25
C LYS A 77 -6.38 -4.63 21.67
N SER A 78 -5.88 -5.85 21.89
CA SER A 78 -5.89 -6.48 23.23
C SER A 78 -4.98 -5.83 24.27
N THR A 79 -4.12 -4.86 23.89
CA THR A 79 -3.26 -4.16 24.85
C THR A 79 -3.94 -2.99 25.56
N VAL A 80 -5.18 -2.66 25.16
CA VAL A 80 -5.98 -1.59 25.74
C VAL A 80 -7.37 -2.14 26.15
N PRO A 81 -8.13 -1.41 26.99
CA PRO A 81 -9.51 -1.80 27.31
C PRO A 81 -10.39 -1.89 26.06
N ASP A 82 -11.39 -2.78 26.07
CA ASP A 82 -12.35 -2.93 24.96
C ASP A 82 -13.14 -1.64 24.67
N SER A 83 -13.24 -0.72 25.63
CA SER A 83 -13.88 0.59 25.46
C SER A 83 -12.99 1.62 24.78
N TYR A 84 -11.69 1.36 24.59
CA TYR A 84 -10.70 2.36 24.20
C TYR A 84 -11.12 3.19 22.99
N TYR A 85 -11.59 2.54 21.91
CA TYR A 85 -11.99 3.26 20.70
C TYR A 85 -13.20 4.17 20.96
N ASN A 86 -14.22 3.65 21.63
CA ASN A 86 -15.43 4.42 21.95
C ASN A 86 -15.11 5.60 22.88
N ASP A 87 -14.32 5.37 23.92
CA ASP A 87 -13.89 6.40 24.87
C ASP A 87 -13.07 7.49 24.15
N LEU A 88 -12.19 7.09 23.22
CA LEU A 88 -11.40 8.00 22.40
C LEU A 88 -12.31 8.85 21.50
N ILE A 89 -13.26 8.25 20.78
CA ILE A 89 -14.18 8.97 19.90
C ILE A 89 -15.02 9.99 20.69
N ILE A 90 -15.48 9.63 21.89
CA ILE A 90 -16.20 10.54 22.78
C ILE A 90 -15.28 11.69 23.23
N ALA A 91 -14.04 11.39 23.63
CA ALA A 91 -13.11 12.40 24.12
C ALA A 91 -12.71 13.45 23.06
N VAL A 92 -12.68 13.05 21.78
CA VAL A 92 -12.27 13.90 20.66
C VAL A 92 -13.46 14.56 19.93
N GLU A 93 -14.69 14.28 20.38
CA GLU A 93 -15.89 14.86 19.78
C GLU A 93 -15.84 16.40 19.82
N GLY A 94 -16.14 17.02 18.68
CA GLY A 94 -16.15 18.48 18.52
C GLY A 94 -14.78 19.18 18.62
N LYS A 95 -13.67 18.45 18.81
CA LYS A 95 -12.34 19.06 18.83
C LYS A 95 -11.97 19.59 17.44
N VAL A 96 -11.36 20.77 17.42
CA VAL A 96 -10.87 21.41 16.20
C VAL A 96 -9.36 21.60 16.30
N THR A 97 -8.63 20.95 15.40
CA THR A 97 -7.17 20.99 15.28
C THR A 97 -6.79 21.25 13.81
N PRO A 98 -5.52 21.55 13.49
CA PRO A 98 -5.06 21.57 12.10
C PRO A 98 -5.37 20.26 11.36
N ALA A 99 -5.18 19.12 12.05
CA ALA A 99 -5.48 17.80 11.52
C ALA A 99 -6.98 17.63 11.20
N THR A 100 -7.89 17.98 12.11
CA THR A 100 -9.34 17.80 11.86
C THR A 100 -9.81 18.66 10.70
N LYS A 101 -9.29 19.90 10.57
CA LYS A 101 -9.61 20.78 9.44
C LYS A 101 -9.13 20.17 8.12
N GLN A 102 -7.91 19.65 8.08
CA GLN A 102 -7.38 19.01 6.89
C GLN A 102 -8.15 17.72 6.53
N ILE A 103 -8.53 16.92 7.53
CA ILE A 103 -9.41 15.76 7.33
C ILE A 103 -10.72 16.22 6.68
N ASP A 104 -11.38 17.24 7.23
CA ASP A 104 -12.65 17.75 6.71
C ASP A 104 -12.55 18.25 5.25
N HIS A 105 -11.41 18.82 4.86
CA HIS A 105 -11.12 19.17 3.47
C HIS A 105 -10.89 17.97 2.55
N ASP A 106 -10.39 16.86 3.09
CA ASP A 106 -10.00 15.69 2.32
C ASP A 106 -11.15 14.69 2.12
N LEU A 107 -12.14 14.65 3.02
CA LEU A 107 -13.28 13.73 2.92
C LEU A 107 -13.97 13.77 1.55
N PRO A 108 -14.40 14.94 1.00
CA PRO A 108 -15.20 14.96 -0.24
C PRO A 108 -14.44 14.53 -1.50
N ARG A 109 -13.10 14.48 -1.44
CA ARG A 109 -12.23 14.05 -2.55
C ARG A 109 -11.71 12.62 -2.38
N THR A 110 -12.18 11.90 -1.36
CA THR A 110 -11.76 10.53 -1.04
C THR A 110 -12.69 9.54 -1.73
N PHE A 111 -12.22 8.93 -2.83
CA PHE A 111 -13.01 8.00 -3.66
C PHE A 111 -14.38 8.57 -4.07
N PRO A 112 -14.41 9.73 -4.76
CA PRO A 112 -15.67 10.36 -5.17
C PRO A 112 -16.49 9.41 -6.06
N GLY A 113 -17.80 9.37 -5.82
CA GLY A 113 -18.73 8.48 -6.52
C GLY A 113 -18.82 7.05 -5.96
N HIS A 114 -18.05 6.70 -4.91
CA HIS A 114 -18.20 5.39 -4.26
C HIS A 114 -19.56 5.32 -3.52
N PRO A 115 -20.40 4.28 -3.74
CA PRO A 115 -21.80 4.27 -3.29
C PRO A 115 -22.05 4.51 -1.80
N TRP A 116 -21.14 4.05 -0.93
CA TRP A 116 -21.26 4.23 0.53
C TRP A 116 -20.31 5.30 1.11
N LEU A 117 -19.03 5.30 0.73
CA LEU A 117 -18.07 6.31 1.21
C LEU A 117 -18.47 7.74 0.87
N ASP A 118 -19.07 7.97 -0.31
CA ASP A 118 -19.52 9.30 -0.76
C ASP A 118 -20.95 9.62 -0.26
N THR A 119 -21.27 9.19 0.95
CA THR A 119 -22.49 9.57 1.69
C THR A 119 -22.13 10.26 3.00
N PRO A 120 -23.05 11.02 3.62
CA PRO A 120 -22.81 11.61 4.94
C PRO A 120 -22.38 10.59 6.00
N GLU A 121 -22.93 9.37 5.96
CA GLU A 121 -22.61 8.29 6.88
C GLU A 121 -21.19 7.75 6.64
N GLY A 122 -20.82 7.51 5.37
CA GLY A 122 -19.48 7.10 4.98
C GLY A 122 -18.42 8.11 5.39
N HIS A 123 -18.65 9.40 5.06
CA HIS A 123 -17.79 10.50 5.47
C HIS A 123 -17.67 10.62 6.99
N ALA A 124 -18.77 10.49 7.73
CA ALA A 124 -18.74 10.55 9.20
C ALA A 124 -17.93 9.40 9.80
N SER A 125 -18.05 8.19 9.25
CA SER A 125 -17.29 7.02 9.70
C SER A 125 -15.79 7.16 9.41
N LEU A 126 -15.43 7.56 8.19
CA LEU A 126 -14.05 7.85 7.81
C LEU A 126 -13.44 8.95 8.68
N ARG A 127 -14.22 10.03 8.94
CA ARG A 127 -13.81 11.13 9.81
C ARG A 127 -13.50 10.62 11.22
N ARG A 128 -14.35 9.78 11.82
CA ARG A 128 -14.10 9.24 13.17
C ARG A 128 -12.82 8.43 13.24
N VAL A 129 -12.57 7.56 12.26
CA VAL A 129 -11.33 6.76 12.20
C VAL A 129 -10.10 7.66 12.11
N LEU A 130 -10.09 8.63 11.18
CA LEU A 130 -8.96 9.54 10.95
C LEU A 130 -8.72 10.48 12.14
N VAL A 131 -9.78 11.07 12.69
CA VAL A 131 -9.69 11.94 13.86
C VAL A 131 -9.23 11.14 15.06
N GLY A 132 -9.83 9.98 15.34
CA GLY A 132 -9.41 9.09 16.41
C GLY A 132 -7.91 8.77 16.32
N TYR A 133 -7.42 8.43 15.12
CA TYR A 133 -5.99 8.15 14.95
C TYR A 133 -5.11 9.40 15.19
N SER A 134 -5.53 10.57 14.69
CA SER A 134 -4.78 11.82 14.90
C SER A 134 -4.59 12.23 16.37
N PHE A 135 -5.46 11.73 17.26
CA PHE A 135 -5.33 11.94 18.71
C PHE A 135 -4.63 10.78 19.42
N ARG A 136 -4.64 9.58 18.83
CA ARG A 136 -3.87 8.44 19.33
C ARG A 136 -2.37 8.67 19.17
N ASP A 137 -1.97 9.22 18.03
CA ASP A 137 -0.61 9.62 17.74
C ASP A 137 -0.62 11.07 17.24
N SER A 138 -0.46 12.01 18.18
CA SER A 138 -0.46 13.44 17.90
C SER A 138 0.80 13.92 17.19
N ASP A 139 1.89 13.15 17.24
CA ASP A 139 3.14 13.49 16.57
C ASP A 139 3.00 13.28 15.06
N VAL A 140 2.27 12.24 14.66
CA VAL A 140 1.79 12.05 13.28
C VAL A 140 0.63 13.00 12.98
N GLY A 141 -0.37 13.06 13.85
CA GLY A 141 -1.59 13.83 13.63
C GLY A 141 -2.33 13.37 12.38
N TYR A 142 -2.34 14.19 11.32
CA TYR A 142 -2.89 13.82 10.03
C TYR A 142 -2.00 14.30 8.89
N CYS A 143 -1.61 13.36 8.04
CA CYS A 143 -0.89 13.61 6.79
C CYS A 143 -1.81 13.37 5.59
N GLN A 144 -1.76 14.28 4.61
CA GLN A 144 -2.53 14.16 3.38
C GLN A 144 -2.18 12.85 2.65
N GLY A 145 -3.20 12.07 2.28
CA GLY A 145 -3.04 10.73 1.71
C GLY A 145 -3.57 9.63 2.63
N LEU A 146 -3.54 9.85 3.96
CA LEU A 146 -4.11 8.91 4.93
C LEU A 146 -5.61 8.69 4.75
N ASN A 147 -6.34 9.68 4.22
CA ASN A 147 -7.75 9.54 3.88
C ASN A 147 -8.03 8.36 2.96
N TYR A 148 -7.22 8.13 1.92
CA TYR A 148 -7.40 7.01 1.00
C TYR A 148 -7.06 5.66 1.65
N VAL A 149 -6.05 5.66 2.53
CA VAL A 149 -5.65 4.45 3.28
C VAL A 149 -6.76 4.05 4.26
N ALA A 150 -7.23 4.98 5.10
CA ALA A 150 -8.29 4.73 6.06
C ALA A 150 -9.62 4.37 5.38
N ALA A 151 -9.95 5.01 4.26
CA ALA A 151 -11.16 4.70 3.50
C ALA A 151 -11.15 3.27 2.95
N LEU A 152 -10.03 2.81 2.40
CA LEU A 152 -9.93 1.44 1.90
C LEU A 152 -10.00 0.41 3.03
N LEU A 153 -9.34 0.68 4.17
CA LEU A 153 -9.49 -0.16 5.37
C LEU A 153 -10.94 -0.23 5.83
N LEU A 154 -11.65 0.90 5.83
CA LEU A 154 -13.05 0.96 6.25
C LEU A 154 -13.99 0.17 5.33
N LEU A 155 -13.70 0.12 4.02
CA LEU A 155 -14.43 -0.70 3.07
C LEU A 155 -14.19 -2.20 3.23
N VAL A 156 -13.00 -2.58 3.69
CA VAL A 156 -12.64 -3.99 3.86
C VAL A 156 -13.13 -4.49 5.23
N MET A 157 -12.85 -3.76 6.30
CA MET A 157 -13.08 -4.22 7.66
C MET A 157 -14.57 -4.31 8.00
N LYS A 158 -14.91 -5.29 8.86
CA LYS A 158 -16.31 -5.54 9.27
C LYS A 158 -16.89 -4.46 10.16
N THR A 159 -16.04 -3.73 10.87
CA THR A 159 -16.43 -2.69 11.83
C THR A 159 -15.51 -1.49 11.69
N GLU A 160 -16.03 -0.32 12.03
CA GLU A 160 -15.26 0.93 12.07
C GLU A 160 -14.08 0.84 13.05
N GLU A 161 -14.27 0.22 14.21
CA GLU A 161 -13.20 0.03 15.20
C GLU A 161 -12.08 -0.87 14.65
N ASP A 162 -12.42 -1.95 13.94
CA ASP A 162 -11.38 -2.81 13.36
C ASP A 162 -10.60 -2.07 12.27
N ALA A 163 -11.24 -1.18 11.50
CA ALA A 163 -10.56 -0.30 10.56
C ALA A 163 -9.58 0.64 11.27
N PHE A 164 -9.97 1.21 12.41
CA PHE A 164 -9.09 2.01 13.25
C PHE A 164 -7.87 1.22 13.74
N TRP A 165 -8.05 -0.01 14.24
CA TRP A 165 -6.93 -0.83 14.70
C TRP A 165 -6.02 -1.30 13.57
N MET A 166 -6.59 -1.58 12.40
CA MET A 166 -5.79 -1.85 11.19
C MET A 166 -4.96 -0.64 10.78
N LEU A 167 -5.52 0.57 10.84
CA LEU A 167 -4.77 1.80 10.55
C LEU A 167 -3.65 1.98 11.59
N ALA A 168 -3.96 1.78 12.88
CA ALA A 168 -2.96 1.91 13.94
C ALA A 168 -1.79 0.94 13.78
N VAL A 169 -2.04 -0.35 13.49
CA VAL A 169 -0.94 -1.30 13.28
C VAL A 169 -0.18 -1.04 11.99
N LEU A 170 -0.87 -0.58 10.94
CA LEU A 170 -0.25 -0.26 9.66
C LEU A 170 0.81 0.84 9.85
N LEU A 171 0.43 1.94 10.50
CA LEU A 171 1.30 3.10 10.69
C LEU A 171 2.36 2.87 11.78
N GLU A 172 2.03 2.19 12.88
CA GLU A 172 2.94 2.04 14.02
C GLU A 172 3.90 0.83 13.89
N ASN A 173 3.58 -0.17 13.05
CA ASN A 173 4.32 -1.43 13.03
C ASN A 173 4.66 -1.99 11.64
N VAL A 174 3.81 -1.76 10.62
CA VAL A 174 4.01 -2.34 9.29
C VAL A 174 4.83 -1.42 8.38
N LEU A 175 4.54 -0.13 8.42
CA LEU A 175 5.20 0.90 7.63
C LEU A 175 6.54 1.32 8.23
N VAL A 176 7.33 2.05 7.43
CA VAL A 176 8.57 2.67 7.91
C VAL A 176 8.22 3.79 8.87
N ASN A 177 8.97 3.89 9.97
CA ASN A 177 8.86 4.97 10.93
C ASN A 177 8.90 6.33 10.24
N ASP A 178 8.19 7.30 10.79
CA ASP A 178 8.18 8.69 10.32
C ASP A 178 7.72 8.89 8.87
N CYS A 179 7.10 7.88 8.24
CA CYS A 179 6.54 7.98 6.89
C CYS A 179 5.48 9.11 6.77
N TYR A 180 4.67 9.26 7.81
CA TYR A 180 3.64 10.30 7.93
C TYR A 180 3.99 11.39 8.95
N SER A 181 5.25 11.51 9.35
CA SER A 181 5.71 12.62 10.22
C SER A 181 5.53 13.97 9.52
N ASN A 182 5.55 15.07 10.30
CA ASN A 182 5.39 16.43 9.75
C ASN A 182 6.37 16.80 8.62
N ASN A 183 7.58 16.21 8.61
CA ASN A 183 8.60 16.44 7.58
C ASN A 183 8.71 15.28 6.56
N LEU A 184 7.85 14.27 6.67
CA LEU A 184 7.82 13.08 5.81
C LEU A 184 9.17 12.38 5.67
N SER A 185 10.00 12.42 6.71
CA SER A 185 11.37 11.88 6.66
C SER A 185 11.41 10.40 6.26
N GLY A 186 10.49 9.58 6.79
CA GLY A 186 10.38 8.17 6.40
C GLY A 186 10.00 7.98 4.92
N CYS A 187 9.13 8.83 4.37
CA CYS A 187 8.75 8.81 2.96
C CYS A 187 9.93 9.19 2.06
N HIS A 188 10.69 10.22 2.44
CA HIS A 188 11.91 10.61 1.73
C HIS A 188 12.99 9.51 1.78
N VAL A 189 13.09 8.76 2.88
CA VAL A 189 13.95 7.57 2.95
C VAL A 189 13.49 6.52 1.93
N GLU A 190 12.21 6.18 1.88
CA GLU A 190 11.67 5.24 0.88
C GLU A 190 11.94 5.71 -0.55
N GLN A 191 11.78 7.00 -0.86
CA GLN A 191 12.07 7.57 -2.19
C GLN A 191 13.54 7.40 -2.59
N ARG A 192 14.47 7.65 -1.66
CA ARG A 192 15.90 7.47 -1.93
C ARG A 192 16.29 6.01 -2.06
N VAL A 193 15.73 5.13 -1.22
CA VAL A 193 15.92 3.68 -1.34
C VAL A 193 15.36 3.19 -2.68
N PHE A 194 14.18 3.66 -3.08
CA PHE A 194 13.59 3.36 -4.38
C PHE A 194 14.51 3.79 -5.53
N LYS A 195 15.07 5.01 -5.49
CA LYS A 195 16.02 5.49 -6.49
C LYS A 195 17.27 4.60 -6.58
N ASP A 196 17.86 4.21 -5.44
CA ASP A 196 19.00 3.30 -5.36
C ASP A 196 18.66 1.92 -5.96
N LEU A 197 17.46 1.41 -5.69
CA LEU A 197 17.00 0.14 -6.23
C LEU A 197 16.74 0.20 -7.73
N LEU A 198 16.18 1.30 -8.23
CA LEU A 198 15.94 1.51 -9.65
C LEU A 198 17.27 1.51 -10.41
N LYS A 199 18.29 2.20 -9.87
CA LYS A 199 19.66 2.17 -10.40
C LYS A 199 20.24 0.74 -10.46
N LYS A 200 19.97 -0.07 -9.44
CA LYS A 200 20.51 -1.43 -9.35
C LYS A 200 19.77 -2.45 -10.23
N LYS A 201 18.45 -2.32 -10.35
CA LYS A 201 17.57 -3.33 -10.95
C LYS A 201 17.11 -2.98 -12.37
N CYS A 202 17.02 -1.69 -12.68
CA CYS A 202 16.65 -1.15 -13.99
C CYS A 202 17.66 -0.06 -14.41
N PRO A 203 18.97 -0.40 -14.57
CA PRO A 203 20.03 0.60 -14.75
C PRO A 203 19.88 1.45 -16.03
N SER A 204 19.36 0.85 -17.10
CA SER A 204 18.99 1.50 -18.37
C SER A 204 17.96 2.61 -18.13
N VAL A 205 16.82 2.25 -17.52
CA VAL A 205 15.74 3.18 -17.17
C VAL A 205 16.26 4.27 -16.24
N TYR A 206 16.99 3.90 -15.18
CA TYR A 206 17.57 4.88 -14.26
C TYR A 206 18.47 5.90 -14.97
N ALA A 207 19.41 5.45 -15.81
CA ALA A 207 20.30 6.35 -16.53
C ALA A 207 19.54 7.31 -17.46
N HIS A 208 18.49 6.81 -18.11
CA HIS A 208 17.63 7.61 -18.97
C HIS A 208 16.85 8.66 -18.17
N LEU A 209 16.26 8.28 -17.04
CA LEU A 209 15.53 9.21 -16.17
C LEU A 209 16.45 10.30 -15.60
N GLU A 210 17.70 9.97 -15.23
CA GLU A 210 18.66 10.98 -14.78
C GLU A 210 19.05 11.94 -15.91
N ALA A 211 19.17 11.46 -17.15
CA ALA A 211 19.44 12.31 -18.31
C ALA A 211 18.27 13.25 -18.64
N LEU A 212 17.03 12.84 -18.32
CA LEU A 212 15.83 13.66 -18.40
C LEU A 212 15.61 14.58 -17.17
N GLU A 213 16.51 14.52 -16.18
CA GLU A 213 16.35 15.19 -14.89
C GLU A 213 15.01 14.85 -14.19
N PHE A 214 14.51 13.63 -14.40
CA PHE A 214 13.26 13.16 -13.82
C PHE A 214 13.45 12.82 -12.33
N ASP A 215 12.72 13.50 -11.45
CA ASP A 215 12.65 13.15 -10.04
C ASP A 215 11.55 12.11 -9.78
N VAL A 216 11.94 10.93 -9.28
CA VAL A 216 11.02 9.86 -8.89
C VAL A 216 9.99 10.30 -7.85
N SER A 217 10.28 11.34 -7.06
CA SER A 217 9.34 11.89 -6.08
C SER A 217 8.03 12.39 -6.71
N LEU A 218 8.04 12.77 -7.99
CA LEU A 218 6.87 13.22 -8.76
C LEU A 218 5.76 12.18 -8.84
N VAL A 219 6.11 10.88 -8.76
CA VAL A 219 5.13 9.77 -8.77
C VAL A 219 5.14 9.00 -7.45
N ALA A 220 6.32 8.81 -6.85
CA ALA A 220 6.48 7.93 -5.69
C ALA A 220 5.93 8.53 -4.39
N THR A 221 5.84 9.87 -4.26
CA THR A 221 5.27 10.51 -3.05
C THR A 221 3.84 10.03 -2.81
N GLU A 222 2.99 10.06 -3.84
CA GLU A 222 1.62 9.58 -3.73
C GLU A 222 1.56 8.08 -3.47
N TRP A 223 2.40 7.30 -4.16
CA TRP A 223 2.43 5.84 -4.00
C TRP A 223 2.73 5.41 -2.57
N PHE A 224 3.71 6.05 -1.91
CA PHE A 224 4.11 5.69 -0.56
C PHE A 224 3.19 6.28 0.51
N LEU A 225 2.60 7.47 0.29
CA LEU A 225 1.64 8.05 1.24
C LEU A 225 0.23 7.45 1.14
N CYS A 226 -0.19 7.04 -0.05
CA CYS A 226 -1.50 6.41 -0.27
C CYS A 226 -1.40 4.88 -0.36
N LEU A 227 -0.21 4.30 -0.26
CA LEU A 227 0.01 2.85 -0.38
C LEU A 227 -0.62 2.28 -1.67
N PHE A 228 -0.46 3.04 -2.76
CA PHE A 228 -1.07 2.82 -4.08
C PHE A 228 -2.60 2.87 -4.16
N SER A 229 -3.34 3.09 -3.08
CA SER A 229 -4.82 3.04 -3.10
C SER A 229 -5.48 4.14 -3.92
N LYS A 230 -4.75 5.21 -4.22
CA LYS A 230 -5.19 6.27 -5.12
C LYS A 230 -4.80 6.01 -6.59
N SER A 231 -3.75 5.22 -6.83
CA SER A 231 -3.09 5.14 -8.14
C SER A 231 -3.35 3.81 -8.87
N LEU A 232 -3.66 2.73 -8.15
CA LEU A 232 -3.98 1.41 -8.73
C LEU A 232 -5.49 1.13 -8.61
N PRO A 233 -6.06 0.30 -9.51
CA PRO A 233 -7.39 -0.28 -9.32
C PRO A 233 -7.53 -0.96 -7.95
N SER A 234 -8.76 -1.00 -7.43
CA SER A 234 -9.02 -1.47 -6.07
C SER A 234 -8.61 -2.95 -5.90
N GLU A 235 -8.90 -3.77 -6.89
CA GLU A 235 -8.59 -5.20 -6.96
C GLU A 235 -7.08 -5.44 -6.83
N THR A 236 -6.30 -4.64 -7.56
CA THR A 236 -4.84 -4.67 -7.53
C THR A 236 -4.29 -4.14 -6.21
N THR A 237 -4.82 -3.02 -5.72
CA THR A 237 -4.43 -2.46 -4.42
C THR A 237 -4.64 -3.46 -3.29
N LEU A 238 -5.80 -4.14 -3.26
CA LEU A 238 -6.11 -5.13 -2.24
C LEU A 238 -5.13 -6.32 -2.28
N ARG A 239 -4.70 -6.75 -3.48
CA ARG A 239 -3.68 -7.80 -3.63
C ARG A 239 -2.30 -7.35 -3.19
N VAL A 240 -1.92 -6.11 -3.46
CA VAL A 240 -0.70 -5.50 -2.90
C VAL A 240 -0.77 -5.48 -1.38
N TRP A 241 -1.92 -5.14 -0.81
CA TRP A 241 -2.12 -5.04 0.63
C TRP A 241 -2.15 -6.40 1.33
N ASP A 242 -2.67 -7.45 0.67
CA ASP A 242 -2.55 -8.84 1.14
C ASP A 242 -1.07 -9.16 1.47
N VAL A 243 -0.16 -8.82 0.57
CA VAL A 243 1.28 -9.06 0.75
C VAL A 243 1.91 -8.03 1.71
N LEU A 244 1.46 -6.77 1.70
CA LEU A 244 1.94 -5.71 2.60
C LEU A 244 1.76 -6.10 4.08
N PHE A 245 0.59 -6.61 4.46
CA PHE A 245 0.32 -7.00 5.85
C PHE A 245 1.09 -8.23 6.30
N TYR A 246 1.68 -8.98 5.38
CA TYR A 246 2.51 -10.15 5.67
C TYR A 246 4.01 -9.83 5.62
N GLU A 247 4.49 -9.20 4.55
CA GLU A 247 5.91 -8.95 4.28
C GLU A 247 6.43 -7.59 4.75
N GLY A 248 5.51 -6.65 5.03
CA GLY A 248 5.79 -5.29 5.48
C GLY A 248 6.12 -4.30 4.37
N ALA A 249 6.50 -3.07 4.75
CA ALA A 249 6.64 -1.91 3.87
C ALA A 249 7.48 -2.11 2.59
N LYS A 250 8.45 -3.04 2.59
CA LYS A 250 9.31 -3.32 1.43
C LYS A 250 8.51 -3.73 0.18
N VAL A 251 7.28 -4.22 0.35
CA VAL A 251 6.37 -4.57 -0.76
C VAL A 251 6.09 -3.34 -1.64
N LEU A 252 5.96 -2.15 -1.05
CA LEU A 252 5.67 -0.93 -1.79
C LEU A 252 6.83 -0.58 -2.75
N LEU A 253 8.08 -0.77 -2.32
CA LEU A 253 9.27 -0.61 -3.17
C LEU A 253 9.28 -1.63 -4.31
N ASN A 254 8.90 -2.88 -4.04
CA ASN A 254 8.81 -3.92 -5.07
C ASN A 254 7.76 -3.54 -6.13
N MET A 255 6.59 -3.06 -5.72
CA MET A 255 5.53 -2.64 -6.64
C MET A 255 5.98 -1.46 -7.48
N ALA A 256 6.60 -0.45 -6.85
CA ALA A 256 7.15 0.71 -7.57
C ALA A 256 8.18 0.27 -8.63
N LEU A 257 9.13 -0.59 -8.29
CA LEU A 257 10.12 -1.10 -9.25
C LEU A 257 9.49 -1.91 -10.37
N ALA A 258 8.49 -2.73 -10.04
CA ALA A 258 7.79 -3.55 -11.02
C ALA A 258 7.08 -2.68 -12.06
N ILE A 259 6.39 -1.61 -11.65
CA ILE A 259 5.74 -0.66 -12.56
C ILE A 259 6.74 -0.07 -13.57
N PHE A 260 7.90 0.39 -13.09
CA PHE A 260 8.96 0.91 -13.99
C PHE A 260 9.53 -0.19 -14.90
N LYS A 261 9.68 -1.41 -14.38
CA LYS A 261 10.20 -2.54 -15.17
C LYS A 261 9.23 -2.99 -16.25
N MET A 262 7.92 -2.97 -15.97
CA MET A 262 6.87 -3.32 -16.94
C MET A 262 6.87 -2.40 -18.16
N LYS A 263 7.25 -1.14 -17.96
CA LYS A 263 7.25 -0.09 -18.99
C LYS A 263 8.63 0.34 -19.44
N GLU A 264 9.65 -0.50 -19.22
CA GLU A 264 11.04 -0.17 -19.55
C GLU A 264 11.21 0.31 -21.00
N GLU A 265 10.64 -0.39 -21.98
CA GLU A 265 10.77 -0.02 -23.40
C GLU A 265 10.13 1.35 -23.70
N GLU A 266 8.90 1.58 -23.23
CA GLU A 266 8.20 2.86 -23.42
C GLU A 266 8.92 4.02 -22.72
N LEU A 267 9.43 3.78 -21.51
CA LEU A 267 10.18 4.78 -20.74
C LEU A 267 11.50 5.16 -21.42
N LEU A 268 12.19 4.22 -22.07
CA LEU A 268 13.42 4.51 -22.81
C LEU A 268 13.17 5.31 -24.10
N MET A 269 11.93 5.36 -24.58
CA MET A 269 11.52 6.19 -25.72
C MET A 269 10.99 7.57 -25.31
N ALA A 270 10.78 7.81 -24.01
CA ALA A 270 10.33 9.09 -23.49
C ALA A 270 11.40 10.18 -23.70
N ASN A 271 10.99 11.38 -24.11
CA ASN A 271 11.90 12.49 -24.35
C ASN A 271 11.76 13.62 -23.33
N HIS A 272 10.65 13.63 -22.59
CA HIS A 272 10.34 14.66 -21.60
C HIS A 272 9.83 14.05 -20.30
N VAL A 273 9.99 14.78 -19.20
CA VAL A 273 9.44 14.44 -17.88
C VAL A 273 7.93 14.14 -17.95
N GLY A 274 7.19 14.93 -18.74
CA GLY A 274 5.74 14.72 -18.91
C GLY A 274 5.38 13.38 -19.55
N ASP A 275 6.20 12.88 -20.48
CA ASP A 275 5.98 11.57 -21.11
C ASP A 275 6.10 10.46 -20.07
N VAL A 276 7.14 10.53 -19.23
CA VAL A 276 7.36 9.57 -18.14
C VAL A 276 6.17 9.55 -17.18
N ILE A 277 5.70 10.73 -16.74
CA ILE A 277 4.54 10.83 -15.85
C ILE A 277 3.31 10.19 -16.50
N ASN A 278 3.04 10.52 -17.76
CA ASN A 278 1.88 10.00 -18.48
C ASN A 278 1.95 8.47 -18.66
N ILE A 279 3.10 7.92 -19.06
CA ILE A 279 3.29 6.46 -19.20
C ILE A 279 3.01 5.78 -17.86
N ILE A 280 3.61 6.29 -16.78
CA ILE A 280 3.48 5.70 -15.44
C ILE A 280 2.03 5.79 -14.94
N GLN A 281 1.39 6.96 -15.01
CA GLN A 281 0.01 7.16 -14.55
C GLN A 281 -0.99 6.33 -15.36
N ASN A 282 -0.85 6.31 -16.69
CA ASN A 282 -1.70 5.48 -17.54
C ASN A 282 -1.54 4.00 -17.20
N THR A 283 -0.32 3.56 -16.92
CA THR A 283 -0.05 2.18 -16.50
C THR A 283 -0.74 1.87 -15.19
N THR A 284 -0.52 2.69 -14.15
CA THR A 284 -1.07 2.40 -12.82
C THR A 284 -2.60 2.40 -12.84
N HIS A 285 -3.25 3.35 -13.54
CA HIS A 285 -4.72 3.43 -13.60
C HIS A 285 -5.39 2.26 -14.34
N HIS A 286 -4.65 1.55 -15.22
CA HIS A 286 -5.20 0.45 -16.02
C HIS A 286 -4.65 -0.93 -15.62
N LEU A 287 -3.91 -1.01 -14.51
CA LEU A 287 -3.32 -2.26 -14.04
C LEU A 287 -4.34 -3.08 -13.24
N PHE A 288 -5.35 -3.62 -13.93
CA PHE A 288 -6.44 -4.41 -13.34
C PHE A 288 -6.05 -5.86 -13.02
N ASP A 289 -4.99 -6.37 -13.66
CA ASP A 289 -4.46 -7.70 -13.37
C ASP A 289 -3.39 -7.61 -12.25
N PRO A 290 -3.72 -8.00 -11.00
CA PRO A 290 -2.76 -8.00 -9.91
C PRO A 290 -1.60 -8.98 -10.13
N ASP A 291 -1.84 -10.10 -10.81
CA ASP A 291 -0.85 -11.15 -10.96
C ASP A 291 0.24 -10.71 -11.94
N GLU A 292 -0.09 -9.88 -12.93
CA GLU A 292 0.89 -9.24 -13.81
C GLU A 292 1.91 -8.42 -12.99
N LEU A 293 1.43 -7.58 -12.08
CA LEU A 293 2.27 -6.75 -11.22
C LEU A 293 3.11 -7.60 -10.26
N LEU A 294 2.48 -8.53 -9.55
CA LEU A 294 3.13 -9.36 -8.55
C LEU A 294 4.19 -10.28 -9.16
N THR A 295 3.93 -10.83 -10.35
CA THR A 295 4.90 -11.67 -11.08
C THR A 295 6.16 -10.88 -11.43
N VAL A 296 6.01 -9.65 -11.94
CA VAL A 296 7.17 -8.81 -12.23
C VAL A 296 7.93 -8.45 -10.96
N ALA A 297 7.19 -8.09 -9.90
CA ALA A 297 7.75 -7.68 -8.62
C ALA A 297 8.55 -8.79 -7.92
N PHE A 298 8.05 -10.03 -7.92
CA PHE A 298 8.63 -11.11 -7.12
C PHE A 298 9.45 -12.11 -7.94
N ASP A 299 9.08 -12.40 -9.19
CA ASP A 299 9.78 -13.41 -9.99
C ASP A 299 10.85 -12.79 -10.88
N LYS A 300 10.51 -11.73 -11.63
CA LYS A 300 11.46 -11.12 -12.58
C LYS A 300 12.53 -10.28 -11.88
N LEU A 301 12.12 -9.47 -10.91
CA LEU A 301 13.05 -8.65 -10.13
C LEU A 301 13.70 -9.43 -8.99
N GLY A 302 13.10 -10.58 -8.63
CA GLY A 302 13.46 -11.41 -7.49
C GLY A 302 13.08 -10.76 -6.16
N PHE A 303 12.84 -11.58 -5.13
CA PHE A 303 12.75 -11.06 -3.77
C PHE A 303 14.02 -10.26 -3.46
N MET A 304 13.88 -9.03 -2.97
CA MET A 304 15.04 -8.20 -2.65
C MET A 304 15.88 -8.91 -1.57
N SER A 305 16.94 -9.61 -1.99
CA SER A 305 17.92 -10.24 -1.10
C SER A 305 18.76 -9.21 -0.35
N THR A 306 18.77 -7.98 -0.85
CA THR A 306 19.28 -6.80 -0.15
C THR A 306 18.45 -6.57 1.10
N ASN A 307 19.12 -6.51 2.25
CA ASN A 307 18.52 -6.12 3.52
C ASN A 307 18.03 -4.66 3.40
N ILE A 308 16.76 -4.48 3.01
CA ILE A 308 16.15 -3.16 2.81
C ILE A 308 16.25 -2.31 4.08
N SER A 309 16.17 -2.92 5.26
CA SER A 309 16.40 -2.21 6.52
C SER A 309 17.82 -1.61 6.60
N LYS A 310 18.83 -2.25 5.99
CA LYS A 310 20.18 -1.68 5.88
C LYS A 310 20.24 -0.53 4.89
N GLU A 311 19.55 -0.62 3.76
CA GLU A 311 19.51 0.47 2.77
C GLU A 311 18.77 1.70 3.32
N ARG A 312 17.66 1.49 4.06
CA ARG A 312 16.96 2.57 4.79
C ARG A 312 17.88 3.30 5.74
N LYS A 313 18.55 2.56 6.64
CA LYS A 313 19.53 3.12 7.59
C LYS A 313 20.68 3.85 6.93
N LYS A 314 21.11 3.43 5.74
CA LYS A 314 22.14 4.11 4.96
C LYS A 314 21.65 5.46 4.43
N GLN A 315 20.39 5.58 4.06
CA GLN A 315 19.82 6.80 3.47
C GLN A 315 19.33 7.81 4.52
N GLU A 316 18.93 7.35 5.71
CA GLU A 316 18.45 8.19 6.82
C GLU A 316 19.30 9.44 7.09
N PRO A 317 20.64 9.38 7.29
CA PRO A 317 21.42 10.58 7.60
C PRO A 317 21.39 11.63 6.49
N ALA A 318 21.36 11.19 5.23
CA ALA A 318 21.37 12.09 4.09
C ALA A 318 20.01 12.77 3.89
N VAL A 319 18.91 12.08 4.22
CA VAL A 319 17.56 12.68 4.27
C VAL A 319 17.48 13.74 5.36
N MET A 320 17.93 13.41 6.58
CA MET A 320 17.87 14.35 7.70
C MET A 320 18.70 15.61 7.43
N ALA A 321 19.90 15.47 6.88
CA ALA A 321 20.74 16.60 6.50
C ALA A 321 20.07 17.52 5.45
N GLU A 322 19.35 16.94 4.48
CA GLU A 322 18.63 17.71 3.46
C GLU A 322 17.43 18.45 4.07
N LEU A 323 16.65 17.78 4.93
CA LEU A 323 15.52 18.39 5.63
C LEU A 323 15.97 19.54 6.55
N ASP A 324 17.05 19.35 7.30
CA ASP A 324 17.64 20.40 8.13
C ASP A 324 18.10 21.60 7.29
N GLN A 325 18.71 21.35 6.13
CA GLN A 325 19.13 22.42 5.23
C GLN A 325 17.92 23.18 4.68
N ARG A 326 16.84 22.49 4.30
CA ARG A 326 15.60 23.11 3.84
C ARG A 326 14.96 23.97 4.93
N LEU A 327 14.92 23.48 6.17
CA LEU A 327 14.40 24.21 7.32
C LEU A 327 15.19 25.49 7.58
N ARG A 328 16.53 25.42 7.53
CA ARG A 328 17.41 26.60 7.70
C ARG A 328 17.15 27.65 6.62
N ARG A 329 16.96 27.25 5.37
CA ARG A 329 16.67 28.17 4.25
C ARG A 329 15.32 28.88 4.43
N LEU A 330 14.29 28.16 4.87
CA LEU A 330 12.97 28.73 5.16
C LEU A 330 13.02 29.72 6.32
N ASN A 331 13.80 29.41 7.36
CA ASN A 331 13.97 30.31 8.49
C ASN A 331 14.75 31.57 8.10
N SER A 332 15.74 31.49 7.20
CA SER A 332 16.42 32.67 6.69
C SER A 332 15.52 33.55 5.80
N SER A 333 14.71 32.96 4.91
CA SER A 333 13.81 33.75 4.06
C SER A 333 12.74 34.49 4.86
N ASN A 334 12.25 33.89 5.95
CA ASN A 334 11.25 34.53 6.82
C ASN A 334 11.82 35.69 7.65
N LEU A 335 13.14 35.75 7.87
CA LEU A 335 13.81 36.88 8.53
C LEU A 335 13.99 38.06 7.58
N ASP A 336 14.23 37.79 6.30
CA ASP A 336 14.39 38.82 5.26
C ASP A 336 13.05 39.46 4.85
N GLU A 337 11.91 38.73 4.93
CA GLU A 337 10.57 39.29 4.64
C GLU A 337 9.98 40.13 5.79
N ASN A 338 10.51 40.03 7.00
CA ASN A 338 10.07 40.79 8.18
C ASN A 338 11.01 41.96 8.55
N SER A 339 11.99 42.25 7.70
CA SER A 339 12.92 43.39 7.83
C SER A 339 12.62 44.45 6.78
#